data_AF-A0A351Y4P4-F1
#
_entry.id   AF-A0A351Y4P4-F1
#
_cell.length_a   1.000
_cell.length_b   1.000
_cell.length_c   1.000
_cell.angle_alpha   90.00
_cell.angle_beta   90.00
_cell.angle_gamma   90.00
#
_symmetry.space_group_name_H-M   'P 1'
#
loop_
_entity.id
_entity.type
_entity.pdbx_description
1 polymer ?
#
loop_
_entity_poly.entity_id
_entity_poly.type
_entity_poly.pdbx_seq_one_letter_code
_entity_poly.pdbx_strand_id
1 'polypeptide(L)'
;MQWLKELCIANTPYVVGIGETGIDMHYPNSLETLEIQKQLFIEHCNLARELDLPVVIHSRDDFETTFEILKNYTDLVVYFHCRGYGTEEIQRLKDLKIKRLFF
;
A
#
# COMPACT_ATOMS: atom_id res chain seq x y z
N MET A 1 1.14 10.91 -10.93
CA MET A 1 -0.27 10.79 -10.48
C MET A 1 -1.05 12.12 -10.36
N GLN A 2 -0.74 13.17 -11.13
CA GLN A 2 -1.32 14.51 -10.92
C GLN A 2 -2.85 14.59 -11.08
N TRP A 3 -3.40 14.03 -12.15
CA TRP A 3 -4.85 14.07 -12.40
C TRP A 3 -5.65 13.34 -11.31
N LEU A 4 -5.12 12.24 -10.77
CA LEU A 4 -5.77 11.47 -9.72
C LEU A 4 -5.77 12.27 -8.42
N LYS A 5 -4.66 12.93 -8.11
CA LYS A 5 -4.56 13.87 -6.97
C LYS A 5 -5.62 14.97 -7.05
N GLU A 6 -5.76 15.61 -8.22
CA GLU A 6 -6.76 16.65 -8.46
C GLU A 6 -8.19 16.12 -8.27
N LEU A 7 -8.46 14.90 -8.75
CA LEU A 7 -9.75 14.23 -8.55
C LEU A 7 -10.03 13.96 -7.07
N CYS A 8 -9.03 13.50 -6.30
CA CYS A 8 -9.17 13.30 -4.85
C CYS A 8 -9.47 14.60 -4.12
N ILE A 9 -8.77 15.69 -4.45
CA ILE A 9 -8.97 17.02 -3.84
C ILE A 9 -10.36 17.57 -4.20
N ALA A 10 -10.82 17.38 -5.44
CA ALA A 10 -12.16 17.81 -5.84
C ALA A 10 -13.29 17.06 -5.10
N ASN A 11 -12.98 15.91 -4.48
CA ASN A 11 -13.95 15.02 -3.83
C ASN A 11 -13.57 14.71 -2.37
N THR A 12 -12.85 15.59 -1.68
CA THR A 12 -12.38 15.39 -0.29
C THR A 12 -13.43 14.89 0.71
N PRO A 13 -14.71 15.32 0.70
CA PRO A 13 -15.68 14.76 1.66
C PRO A 13 -16.02 13.27 1.44
N TYR A 14 -15.67 12.71 0.29
CA TYR A 14 -15.99 11.33 -0.09
C TYR A 14 -14.74 10.44 -0.20
N VAL A 15 -13.58 11.02 -0.52
CA VAL A 15 -12.32 10.28 -0.66
C VAL A 15 -11.60 10.23 0.68
N VAL A 16 -11.65 9.06 1.33
CA VAL A 16 -11.13 8.86 2.70
C VAL A 16 -9.87 8.00 2.77
N GLY A 17 -9.33 7.56 1.63
CA GLY A 17 -8.14 6.72 1.53
C GLY A 17 -7.72 6.47 0.09
N ILE A 18 -6.51 5.97 -0.11
CA ILE A 18 -5.96 5.58 -1.41
C ILE A 18 -5.82 4.06 -1.46
N GLY A 19 -6.47 3.41 -2.43
CA GLY A 19 -6.42 1.96 -2.63
C GLY A 19 -7.66 1.43 -3.37
N GLU A 20 -7.81 0.11 -3.53
CA GLU A 20 -6.86 -0.95 -3.12
C GLU A 20 -5.57 -0.92 -3.96
N THR A 21 -4.42 -1.11 -3.34
CA THR A 21 -3.09 -1.14 -4.02
C THR A 21 -2.13 -2.11 -3.33
N GLY A 22 -1.05 -2.54 -3.98
CA GLY A 22 -0.03 -3.38 -3.36
C GLY A 22 0.46 -4.44 -4.34
N ILE A 23 0.77 -5.63 -3.82
CA ILE A 23 1.41 -6.72 -4.58
C ILE A 23 0.55 -7.98 -4.52
N ASP A 24 0.15 -8.51 -5.68
CA ASP A 24 -0.56 -9.78 -5.81
C ASP A 24 0.14 -10.68 -6.83
N MET A 25 0.83 -11.69 -6.32
CA MET A 25 1.55 -12.68 -7.12
C MET A 25 0.83 -14.04 -7.19
N HIS A 26 -0.43 -14.13 -6.74
CA HIS A 26 -1.18 -15.38 -6.71
C HIS A 26 -1.60 -15.88 -8.10
N TYR A 27 -1.99 -14.96 -8.98
CA TYR A 27 -2.36 -15.27 -10.35
C TYR A 27 -1.13 -15.34 -11.26
N PRO A 28 -1.25 -15.85 -12.50
CA PRO A 28 -0.14 -15.84 -13.45
C PRO A 28 0.41 -14.43 -13.64
N ASN A 29 1.60 -14.19 -13.08
CA ASN A 29 2.31 -12.92 -13.13
C ASN A 29 3.70 -13.13 -13.73
N SER A 30 4.24 -12.09 -14.34
CA SER A 30 5.63 -12.03 -14.78
C SER A 30 6.44 -11.07 -13.91
N LEU A 31 7.77 -11.11 -14.05
CA LEU A 31 8.64 -10.11 -13.42
C LEU A 31 8.33 -8.69 -13.92
N GLU A 32 7.89 -8.56 -15.18
CA GLU A 32 7.45 -7.27 -15.73
C GLU A 32 6.19 -6.76 -15.02
N THR A 33 5.19 -7.62 -14.81
CA THR A 33 3.99 -7.26 -14.05
C THR A 33 4.33 -6.89 -12.61
N LEU A 34 5.24 -7.62 -11.96
CA LEU A 34 5.69 -7.29 -10.60
C LEU A 34 6.33 -5.90 -10.53
N GLU A 35 7.19 -5.53 -11.48
CA GLU A 35 7.78 -4.18 -11.50
C GLU A 35 6.72 -3.09 -11.70
N ILE A 36 5.70 -3.33 -12.53
CA ILE A 36 4.57 -2.40 -12.68
C ILE A 36 3.78 -2.27 -11.36
N GLN A 37 3.51 -3.39 -10.69
CA GLN A 37 2.82 -3.39 -9.39
C GLN A 37 3.61 -2.59 -8.35
N LYS A 38 4.93 -2.80 -8.26
CA LYS A 38 5.83 -2.04 -7.37
C LYS A 38 5.79 -0.55 -7.66
N GLN A 39 5.89 -0.16 -8.93
CA GLN A 39 5.83 1.25 -9.34
C GLN A 39 4.50 1.90 -8.95
N LEU A 40 3.37 1.26 -9.26
CA LEU A 40 2.05 1.79 -8.92
C LEU A 40 1.81 1.83 -7.41
N PHE A 41 2.28 0.83 -6.67
CA PHE A 41 2.17 0.81 -5.21
C PHE A 41 2.96 1.96 -4.59
N ILE A 42 4.19 2.20 -5.05
CA ILE A 42 5.01 3.35 -4.63
C ILE A 42 4.30 4.68 -4.94
N GLU A 43 3.76 4.85 -6.15
CA GLU A 43 3.04 6.06 -6.55
C GLU A 43 1.80 6.31 -5.68
N HIS A 44 1.05 5.26 -5.33
CA HIS A 44 -0.10 5.38 -4.44
C HIS A 44 0.30 5.69 -2.99
N CYS A 45 1.39 5.11 -2.48
CA CYS A 45 1.93 5.48 -1.16
C CYS A 45 2.38 6.94 -1.12
N ASN A 46 3.04 7.44 -2.18
CA ASN A 46 3.39 8.85 -2.30
C ASN A 46 2.15 9.73 -2.35
N LEU A 47 1.12 9.36 -3.12
CA LEU A 47 -0.13 10.10 -3.18
C LEU A 47 -0.85 10.14 -1.83
N ALA A 48 -0.90 9.01 -1.11
CA ALA A 48 -1.47 8.93 0.23
C ALA A 48 -0.73 9.85 1.21
N ARG A 49 0.61 9.87 1.15
CA ARG A 49 1.46 10.78 1.93
C ARG A 49 1.16 12.24 1.63
N GLU A 50 1.09 12.60 0.35
CA GLU A 50 0.84 13.98 -0.09
C GLU A 50 -0.54 14.51 0.31
N LEU A 51 -1.53 13.62 0.41
CA LEU A 51 -2.91 13.97 0.77
C LEU A 51 -3.22 13.76 2.27
N ASP A 52 -2.26 13.30 3.07
CA ASP A 52 -2.45 12.84 4.47
C ASP A 52 -3.64 11.88 4.61
N LEU A 53 -3.78 10.96 3.63
CA LEU A 53 -4.81 9.93 3.60
C LEU A 53 -4.22 8.57 3.96
N PRO A 54 -5.00 7.64 4.54
CA PRO A 54 -4.57 6.27 4.73
C PRO A 54 -4.40 5.56 3.38
N VAL A 55 -3.47 4.60 3.33
CA VAL A 55 -3.33 3.67 2.21
C VAL A 55 -3.97 2.32 2.56
N VAL A 56 -4.79 1.82 1.64
CA VAL A 56 -5.48 0.52 1.75
C VAL A 56 -4.75 -0.48 0.87
N ILE A 57 -4.13 -1.48 1.50
CA ILE A 57 -3.17 -2.39 0.87
C ILE A 57 -3.76 -3.78 0.66
N HIS A 58 -3.73 -4.24 -0.59
CA HIS A 58 -3.86 -5.63 -0.99
C HIS A 58 -2.47 -6.25 -1.04
N SER A 59 -2.27 -7.41 -0.43
CA SER A 59 -0.96 -8.06 -0.48
C SER A 59 -1.07 -9.56 -0.37
N ARG A 60 -0.63 -10.29 -1.41
CA ARG A 60 -0.77 -11.73 -1.52
C ARG A 60 0.38 -12.38 -2.29
N ASP A 61 0.88 -13.50 -1.78
CA ASP A 61 1.91 -14.35 -2.40
C ASP A 61 3.26 -13.68 -2.75
N ASP A 62 3.54 -12.48 -2.24
CA ASP A 62 4.88 -11.86 -2.21
C ASP A 62 4.99 -10.84 -1.06
N PHE A 63 5.24 -11.34 0.16
CA PHE A 63 5.37 -10.49 1.35
C PHE A 63 6.61 -9.58 1.30
N GLU A 64 7.74 -10.11 0.82
CA GLU A 64 9.01 -9.40 0.88
C GLU A 64 8.97 -8.12 0.06
N THR A 65 8.41 -8.16 -1.15
CA THR A 65 8.29 -6.96 -1.98
C THR A 65 7.46 -5.89 -1.28
N THR A 66 6.30 -6.25 -0.70
CA THR A 66 5.46 -5.31 0.06
C THR A 66 6.20 -4.74 1.27
N PHE A 67 6.89 -5.60 2.02
CA PHE A 67 7.64 -5.23 3.21
C PHE A 67 8.77 -4.25 2.89
N GLU A 68 9.57 -4.52 1.85
CA GLU A 68 10.67 -3.65 1.44
C GLU A 68 10.18 -2.27 0.99
N ILE A 69 9.04 -2.19 0.30
CA ILE A 69 8.43 -0.90 -0.05
C ILE A 69 8.03 -0.14 1.22
N LEU A 70 7.26 -0.78 2.12
CA LEU A 70 6.71 -0.14 3.32
C LEU A 70 7.75 0.38 4.32
N LYS A 71 8.99 -0.14 4.31
CA LYS A 71 10.10 0.43 5.10
C LYS A 71 10.30 1.93 4.85
N ASN A 72 9.95 2.41 3.65
CA ASN A 72 10.10 3.81 3.26
C ASN A 72 8.85 4.67 3.56
N TYR A 73 7.81 4.09 4.17
CA TYR A 73 6.50 4.71 4.40
C TYR A 73 5.99 4.55 5.84
N THR A 74 6.90 4.56 6.81
CA THR A 74 6.55 4.43 8.24
C THR A 74 5.77 5.64 8.78
N ASP A 75 5.73 6.74 8.04
CA ASP A 75 4.93 7.93 8.34
C ASP A 75 3.45 7.80 7.95
N LEU A 76 3.06 6.79 7.17
CA LEU A 76 1.69 6.60 6.69
C LEU A 76 0.76 5.94 7.72
N VAL A 77 -0.54 6.16 7.53
CA VAL A 77 -1.58 5.28 8.09
C VAL A 77 -1.83 4.16 7.08
N VAL A 78 -1.64 2.92 7.50
CA VAL A 78 -1.71 1.74 6.64
C VAL A 78 -2.81 0.81 7.11
N TYR A 79 -3.66 0.37 6.18
CA TYR A 79 -4.67 -0.65 6.40
C TYR A 79 -4.44 -1.80 5.42
N PHE A 80 -4.09 -2.99 5.91
CA PHE A 80 -4.11 -4.19 5.08
C PHE A 80 -5.53 -4.73 4.99
N HIS A 81 -6.11 -4.84 3.79
CA HIS A 81 -7.38 -5.53 3.62
C HIS A 81 -7.13 -7.02 3.34
N CYS A 82 -8.08 -7.86 3.77
CA CYS A 82 -8.09 -9.31 3.56
C CYS A 82 -6.74 -9.97 3.91
N ARG A 83 -6.42 -10.00 5.21
CA ARG A 83 -5.16 -10.51 5.79
C ARG A 83 -4.67 -11.82 5.14
N GLY A 84 -3.73 -11.69 4.21
CA GLY A 84 -3.10 -12.81 3.48
C GLY A 84 -1.87 -13.41 4.16
N TYR A 85 -1.37 -12.81 5.23
CA TYR A 85 -0.10 -13.21 5.87
C TYR A 85 -0.26 -13.78 7.28
N GLY A 86 0.74 -14.57 7.68
CA GLY A 86 0.82 -15.24 8.97
C GLY A 86 1.31 -14.34 10.11
N THR A 87 1.51 -14.96 11.27
CA THR A 87 1.93 -14.26 12.50
C THR A 87 3.33 -13.66 12.39
N GLU A 88 4.24 -14.30 11.66
CA GLU A 88 5.62 -13.86 11.51
C GLU A 88 5.70 -12.56 10.69
N GLU A 89 5.03 -12.53 9.54
CA GLU A 89 4.94 -11.36 8.67
C GLU A 89 4.27 -10.18 9.38
N ILE A 90 3.20 -10.44 10.14
CA ILE A 90 2.53 -9.41 10.94
C ILE A 90 3.48 -8.84 12.00
N GLN A 91 4.29 -9.68 12.64
CA GLN A 91 5.27 -9.20 13.61
C GLN A 91 6.31 -8.31 12.94
N ARG A 92 6.84 -8.72 11.77
CA ARG A 92 7.79 -7.91 10.99
C ARG A 92 7.19 -6.55 10.60
N LEU A 93 5.93 -6.52 10.16
CA LEU A 93 5.24 -5.26 9.83
C LEU A 93 5.08 -4.35 11.06
N LYS A 94 4.76 -4.91 12.24
CA LYS A 94 4.70 -4.15 13.49
C LYS A 94 6.06 -3.56 13.88
N ASP A 95 7.13 -4.29 13.62
CA ASP A 95 8.50 -3.86 13.94
C ASP A 95 8.96 -2.66 13.09
N LEU A 96 8.32 -2.38 11.95
CA LEU A 96 8.55 -1.16 11.16
C LEU A 96 8.11 0.12 11.85
N LYS A 97 7.27 0.03 12.90
CA LYS A 97 6.74 1.19 13.63
C LYS A 97 6.03 2.21 12.74
N ILE A 98 5.23 1.71 11.79
CA ILE A 98 4.35 2.53 10.97
C ILE A 98 3.41 3.36 11.87
N LYS A 99 3.20 4.66 11.54
CA LYS A 99 2.45 5.65 12.33
C LYS A 99 1.15 5.08 12.87
N ARG A 100 0.38 4.41 12.03
CA ARG A 100 -0.75 3.54 12.43
C ARG A 100 -0.86 2.38 11.44
N LEU A 101 -0.94 1.17 11.96
CA LEU A 101 -1.03 -0.05 11.19
C LEU A 101 -2.27 -0.85 11.60
N PHE A 102 -3.11 -1.16 10.61
CA PHE A 102 -4.35 -1.92 10.75
C PHE A 102 -4.32 -3.13 9.80
N PHE A 103 -5.11 -4.15 10.14
CA PHE A 103 -5.26 -5.42 9.43
C PHE A 103 -6.72 -5.86 9.44
#